data_AF-A0A1J8R2T5-F1
#
_entry.id   AF-A0A1J8R2T5-F1
#
_cell.length_a   1.000
_cell.length_b   1.000
_cell.length_c   1.000
_cell.angle_alpha   90.00
_cell.angle_beta   90.00
_cell.angle_gamma   90.00
#
_symmetry.space_group_name_H-M   'P 1'
#
loop_
_entity.id
_entity.type
_entity.pdbx_description
1 polymer ?
#
loop_
_entity_poly.entity_id
_entity_poly.type
_entity_poly.pdbx_seq_one_letter_code
_entity_poly.pdbx_strand_id
1 'polypeptide(L)'
;DARAEPDARVEQDARAKNEADARSALRTILVHGRSNRLLPPDNELLIWNGDFRWRDNDGNTPSSEEFDWLIDYLVEKVDEETDAETEGDALLALSAMYGLGSSAKRPSYVMALTRCMAPTRFPRVRYAALRVVSEAREELASKTNSDSASLDVDETLLDGLSHALLTVVCPNHDQTTQDSTSDAYSAGMANCHYLRLIFTLQKNDEWCERLARSGHLRWCISSSLYDNVLASPKFVDKTYLAGILLRIDPSSNDISPDSAQEKWWTLLQRAWGTPYLYSPKFRVEQEQSIEALRALVTMTRQNLPDPNNTVASAQLAKLATYVHSALQNLKEEQTFLRPQADARLDDAVLAVQGLYDDLSSYAASEHRQTPQGDDGHLES
;
A
#
# COMPACT_ATOMS: atom_id res chain seq x y z
N ASP A 1 -45.07 11.04 -43.66
CA ASP A 1 -44.00 10.92 -42.65
C ASP A 1 -44.38 9.96 -41.54
N ALA A 2 -43.84 8.74 -41.57
CA ALA A 2 -43.75 7.79 -40.45
C ALA A 2 -43.13 6.47 -40.94
N ARG A 3 -41.83 6.45 -41.25
CA ARG A 3 -41.04 5.22 -41.46
C ARG A 3 -39.56 5.50 -41.14
N ALA A 4 -39.25 5.62 -39.85
CA ALA A 4 -37.88 5.64 -39.32
C ALA A 4 -37.90 5.27 -37.82
N GLU A 5 -38.34 4.06 -37.47
CA GLU A 5 -38.31 3.54 -36.09
C GLU A 5 -37.92 2.05 -35.89
N PRO A 6 -37.71 1.18 -36.92
CA PRO A 6 -37.31 -0.21 -36.65
C PRO A 6 -35.82 -0.35 -36.29
N ASP A 7 -34.93 0.50 -36.84
CA ASP A 7 -33.47 0.36 -36.65
C ASP A 7 -33.02 0.75 -35.24
N ALA A 8 -33.61 1.80 -34.66
CA ALA A 8 -33.26 2.26 -33.32
C ALA A 8 -33.60 1.22 -32.22
N ARG A 9 -34.67 0.44 -32.40
CA ARG A 9 -35.03 -0.63 -31.45
C ARG A 9 -34.09 -1.82 -31.54
N VAL A 10 -33.69 -2.19 -32.76
CA VAL A 10 -32.74 -3.30 -32.98
C VAL A 10 -31.35 -2.94 -32.44
N GLU A 11 -30.90 -1.70 -32.62
CA GLU A 11 -29.65 -1.20 -32.04
C GLU A 11 -29.70 -1.15 -30.51
N GLN A 12 -30.82 -0.73 -29.94
CA GLN A 12 -31.00 -0.69 -28.48
C GLN A 12 -31.01 -2.10 -27.87
N ASP A 13 -31.70 -3.06 -28.51
CA ASP A 13 -31.72 -4.46 -28.06
C ASP A 13 -30.33 -5.11 -28.17
N ALA A 14 -29.59 -4.81 -29.25
CA ALA A 14 -28.22 -5.28 -29.42
C ALA A 14 -27.28 -4.70 -28.36
N ARG A 15 -27.40 -3.40 -28.04
CA ARG A 15 -26.63 -2.75 -26.98
C ARG A 15 -26.92 -3.37 -25.62
N ALA A 16 -28.19 -3.54 -25.27
CA ALA A 16 -28.59 -4.13 -24.01
C ALA A 16 -28.06 -5.57 -23.84
N LYS A 17 -28.06 -6.36 -24.92
CA LYS A 17 -27.48 -7.70 -24.92
C LYS A 17 -25.96 -7.66 -24.72
N ASN A 18 -25.24 -6.81 -25.46
CA ASN A 18 -23.79 -6.69 -25.33
C ASN A 18 -23.37 -6.25 -23.92
N GLU A 19 -24.12 -5.35 -23.28
CA GLU A 19 -23.89 -4.94 -21.90
C GLU A 19 -24.12 -6.10 -20.90
N ALA A 20 -25.13 -6.94 -21.13
CA ALA A 20 -25.38 -8.10 -20.28
C ALA A 20 -24.28 -9.18 -20.43
N ASP A 21 -23.80 -9.39 -21.66
CA ASP A 21 -22.71 -10.32 -21.95
C ASP A 21 -21.39 -9.82 -21.33
N ALA A 22 -21.07 -8.52 -21.45
CA ALA A 22 -19.90 -7.91 -20.83
C ALA A 22 -19.95 -8.01 -19.28
N ARG A 23 -21.11 -7.73 -18.67
CA ARG A 23 -21.34 -7.93 -17.24
C ARG A 23 -21.07 -9.36 -16.79
N SER A 24 -21.61 -10.32 -17.53
CA SER A 24 -21.43 -11.74 -17.24
C SER A 24 -19.96 -12.16 -17.36
N ALA A 25 -19.24 -11.64 -18.37
CA ALA A 25 -17.82 -11.89 -18.55
C ALA A 25 -16.97 -11.32 -17.40
N LEU A 26 -17.19 -10.05 -17.01
CA LEU A 26 -16.50 -9.41 -15.90
C LEU A 26 -16.70 -10.17 -14.58
N ARG A 27 -17.96 -10.52 -14.28
CA ARG A 27 -18.32 -11.32 -13.10
C ARG A 27 -17.61 -12.67 -13.08
N THR A 28 -17.52 -13.33 -14.24
CA THR A 28 -16.83 -14.61 -14.39
C THR A 28 -15.33 -14.48 -14.14
N ILE A 29 -14.69 -13.44 -14.69
CA ILE A 29 -13.26 -13.16 -14.45
C ILE A 29 -12.98 -13.01 -12.94
N LEU A 30 -13.87 -12.33 -12.21
CA LEU A 30 -13.68 -12.14 -10.77
C LEU A 30 -13.78 -13.42 -9.96
N VAL A 31 -14.70 -14.32 -10.32
CA VAL A 31 -14.85 -15.63 -9.66
C VAL A 31 -13.56 -16.46 -9.77
N HIS A 32 -12.82 -16.31 -10.87
CA HIS A 32 -11.53 -16.96 -11.09
C HIS A 32 -10.33 -16.16 -10.56
N GLY A 33 -10.56 -14.95 -10.04
CA GLY A 33 -9.54 -14.03 -9.58
C GLY A 33 -8.78 -14.47 -8.33
N ARG A 34 -8.83 -15.74 -7.89
CA ARG A 34 -7.91 -16.24 -6.86
C ARG A 34 -7.40 -17.60 -7.28
N SER A 35 -6.09 -17.68 -7.48
CA SER A 35 -5.34 -18.80 -8.10
C SER A 35 -5.62 -20.21 -7.57
N ASN A 36 -6.35 -20.38 -6.46
CA ASN A 36 -6.66 -21.68 -5.87
C ASN A 36 -8.09 -21.81 -5.30
N ARG A 37 -8.97 -20.79 -5.43
CA ARG A 37 -10.33 -20.82 -4.84
C ARG A 37 -11.29 -19.97 -5.64
N LEU A 38 -12.46 -20.54 -5.93
CA LEU A 38 -13.60 -19.76 -6.39
C LEU A 38 -14.16 -18.98 -5.19
N LEU A 39 -14.30 -17.66 -5.34
CA LEU A 39 -14.99 -16.81 -4.38
C LEU A 39 -16.21 -16.19 -5.06
N PRO A 40 -17.28 -15.92 -4.29
CA PRO A 40 -18.38 -15.10 -4.78
C PRO A 40 -17.81 -13.76 -5.30
N PRO A 41 -18.28 -13.24 -6.44
CA PRO A 41 -17.72 -12.03 -7.03
C PRO A 41 -17.89 -10.81 -6.11
N ASP A 42 -18.90 -10.82 -5.23
CA ASP A 42 -19.16 -9.77 -4.25
C ASP A 42 -18.31 -9.87 -2.98
N ASN A 43 -17.46 -10.89 -2.87
CA ASN A 43 -16.56 -11.02 -1.73
C ASN A 43 -15.48 -9.93 -1.77
N GLU A 44 -15.48 -9.03 -0.78
CA GLU A 44 -14.51 -7.94 -0.67
C GLU A 44 -13.05 -8.42 -0.61
N LEU A 45 -12.79 -9.67 -0.19
CA LEU A 45 -11.46 -10.25 -0.24
C LEU A 45 -10.91 -10.33 -1.66
N LEU A 46 -11.76 -10.36 -2.70
CA LEU A 46 -11.34 -10.29 -4.09
C LEU A 46 -10.78 -8.92 -4.46
N ILE A 47 -11.31 -7.84 -3.86
CA ILE A 47 -10.82 -6.47 -4.09
C ILE A 47 -9.37 -6.35 -3.64
N TRP A 48 -8.96 -7.07 -2.59
CA TRP A 48 -7.61 -6.88 -2.04
C TRP A 48 -6.65 -8.03 -2.32
N ASN A 49 -7.16 -9.27 -2.39
CA ASN A 49 -6.36 -10.48 -2.55
C ASN A 49 -6.59 -11.18 -3.89
N GLY A 50 -7.42 -10.60 -4.76
CA GLY A 50 -7.62 -11.13 -6.10
C GLY A 50 -6.34 -11.04 -6.92
N ASP A 51 -5.99 -12.08 -7.65
CA ASP A 51 -5.02 -12.08 -8.72
C ASP A 51 -5.77 -11.86 -10.05
N PHE A 52 -5.76 -10.61 -10.52
CA PHE A 52 -6.37 -10.22 -11.79
C PHE A 52 -5.33 -10.05 -12.89
N ARG A 53 -4.19 -10.76 -12.82
CA ARG A 53 -3.22 -10.73 -13.90
C ARG A 53 -3.79 -11.43 -15.13
N TRP A 54 -3.82 -10.69 -16.23
CA TRP A 54 -4.16 -11.26 -17.53
C TRP A 54 -2.88 -11.83 -18.12
N ARG A 55 -2.93 -13.10 -18.52
CA ARG A 55 -1.86 -13.75 -19.28
C ARG A 55 -2.49 -14.22 -20.56
N ASP A 56 -1.97 -13.73 -21.68
CA ASP A 56 -2.30 -14.34 -22.96
C ASP A 56 -1.78 -15.78 -23.01
N ASN A 57 -2.32 -16.60 -23.91
CA ASN A 57 -1.87 -17.97 -24.13
C ASN A 57 -0.36 -18.05 -24.45
N ASP A 58 0.19 -16.99 -25.03
CA ASP A 58 1.61 -16.85 -25.37
C ASP A 58 2.46 -16.31 -24.19
N GLY A 59 1.85 -16.05 -23.04
CA GLY A 59 2.51 -15.54 -21.84
C GLY A 59 2.73 -14.02 -21.83
N ASN A 60 2.27 -13.30 -22.87
CA ASN A 60 2.37 -11.86 -22.96
C ASN A 60 1.39 -11.16 -22.01
N THR A 61 1.83 -10.02 -21.45
CA THR A 61 0.95 -9.10 -20.72
C THR A 61 0.20 -8.23 -21.72
N PRO A 62 -1.12 -8.04 -21.57
CA PRO A 62 -1.89 -7.18 -22.46
C PRO A 62 -1.35 -5.74 -22.46
N SER A 63 -1.43 -5.12 -23.62
CA SER A 63 -1.16 -3.70 -23.82
C SER A 63 -2.23 -2.83 -23.14
N SER A 64 -1.91 -1.56 -22.86
CA SER A 64 -2.88 -0.65 -22.25
C SER A 64 -4.08 -0.37 -23.15
N GLU A 65 -3.89 -0.37 -24.47
CA GLU A 65 -4.92 -0.14 -25.48
C GLU A 65 -6.03 -1.20 -25.45
N GLU A 66 -5.71 -2.44 -25.05
CA GLU A 66 -6.70 -3.51 -24.90
C GLU A 66 -7.69 -3.28 -23.76
N PHE A 67 -7.38 -2.35 -22.87
CA PHE A 67 -8.23 -1.95 -21.75
C PHE A 67 -9.02 -0.66 -22.02
N ASP A 68 -8.80 0.02 -23.14
CA ASP A 68 -9.42 1.33 -23.42
C ASP A 68 -10.95 1.29 -23.44
N TRP A 69 -11.53 0.16 -23.87
CA TRP A 69 -12.98 -0.02 -23.85
C TRP A 69 -13.58 -0.08 -22.44
N LEU A 70 -12.82 -0.57 -21.45
CA LEU A 70 -13.23 -0.56 -20.03
C LEU A 70 -13.16 0.86 -19.47
N ILE A 71 -12.18 1.66 -19.92
CA ILE A 71 -12.09 3.07 -19.56
C ILE A 71 -13.31 3.81 -20.13
N ASP A 72 -13.65 3.56 -21.41
CA ASP A 72 -14.84 4.15 -22.04
C ASP A 72 -16.11 3.76 -21.31
N TYR A 73 -16.25 2.50 -20.89
CA TYR A 73 -17.36 2.04 -20.05
C TYR A 73 -17.46 2.85 -18.74
N LEU A 74 -16.35 3.06 -18.03
CA LEU A 74 -16.34 3.83 -16.77
C LEU A 74 -16.67 5.32 -16.97
N VAL A 75 -16.36 5.87 -18.15
CA VAL A 75 -16.65 7.26 -18.52
C VAL A 75 -18.10 7.42 -18.98
N GLU A 76 -18.67 6.46 -19.68
CA GLU A 76 -20.08 6.51 -20.11
C GLU A 76 -21.04 6.32 -18.92
N LYS A 77 -20.69 5.50 -17.94
CA LYS A 77 -21.53 5.22 -16.76
C LYS A 77 -21.52 6.33 -15.70
N VAL A 78 -21.10 7.55 -16.05
CA VAL A 78 -20.98 8.70 -15.14
C VAL A 78 -22.32 9.10 -14.49
N ASP A 79 -23.46 8.90 -15.18
CA ASP A 79 -24.78 9.35 -14.72
C ASP A 79 -25.71 8.23 -14.23
N GLU A 80 -25.31 6.96 -14.36
CA GLU A 80 -26.11 5.80 -13.99
C GLU A 80 -25.64 5.21 -12.66
N GLU A 81 -26.23 5.64 -11.54
CA GLU A 81 -25.95 5.09 -10.20
C GLU A 81 -26.38 3.62 -10.02
N THR A 82 -26.98 3.00 -11.05
CA THR A 82 -27.68 1.72 -10.94
C THR A 82 -26.79 0.47 -11.11
N ASP A 83 -25.49 0.61 -11.40
CA ASP A 83 -24.62 -0.54 -11.70
C ASP A 83 -23.22 -0.49 -11.04
N ALA A 84 -23.20 -0.21 -9.73
CA ALA A 84 -21.98 -0.16 -8.93
C ALA A 84 -21.22 -1.50 -8.87
N GLU A 85 -21.94 -2.60 -9.03
CA GLU A 85 -21.37 -3.95 -9.10
C GLU A 85 -20.44 -4.09 -10.32
N THR A 86 -20.97 -3.84 -11.52
CA THR A 86 -20.19 -3.95 -12.76
C THR A 86 -19.10 -2.91 -12.83
N GLU A 87 -19.34 -1.70 -12.32
CA GLU A 87 -18.30 -0.67 -12.23
C GLU A 87 -17.13 -1.12 -11.35
N GLY A 88 -17.42 -1.73 -10.19
CA GLY A 88 -16.40 -2.36 -9.35
C GLY A 88 -15.64 -3.45 -10.09
N ASP A 89 -16.34 -4.30 -10.84
CA ASP A 89 -15.73 -5.41 -11.58
C ASP A 89 -14.85 -4.92 -12.74
N ALA A 90 -15.29 -3.89 -13.45
CA ALA A 90 -14.52 -3.22 -14.49
C ALA A 90 -13.22 -2.62 -13.92
N LEU A 91 -13.30 -1.93 -12.77
CA LEU A 91 -12.12 -1.42 -12.07
C LEU A 91 -11.16 -2.57 -11.69
N LEU A 92 -11.67 -3.66 -11.10
CA LEU A 92 -10.82 -4.80 -10.73
C LEU A 92 -10.15 -5.45 -11.96
N ALA A 93 -10.85 -5.56 -13.08
CA ALA A 93 -10.27 -6.02 -14.34
C ALA A 93 -9.16 -5.07 -14.83
N LEU A 94 -9.36 -3.75 -14.74
CA LEU A 94 -8.34 -2.76 -15.08
C LEU A 94 -7.08 -2.82 -14.22
N SER A 95 -7.14 -3.41 -13.02
CA SER A 95 -5.93 -3.61 -12.20
C SER A 95 -4.88 -4.51 -12.85
N ALA A 96 -5.28 -5.31 -13.86
CA ALA A 96 -4.40 -6.13 -14.67
C ALA A 96 -3.36 -5.31 -15.46
N MET A 97 -3.66 -4.04 -15.74
CA MET A 97 -2.84 -3.15 -16.56
C MET A 97 -1.61 -2.63 -15.81
N TYR A 98 -1.62 -2.61 -14.46
CA TYR A 98 -0.56 -2.02 -13.63
C TYR A 98 -0.18 -0.58 -14.00
N GLY A 99 -1.12 0.17 -14.58
CA GLY A 99 -0.86 1.48 -15.14
C GLY A 99 -2.09 2.37 -15.25
N LEU A 100 -1.96 3.49 -15.95
CA LEU A 100 -2.99 4.52 -16.08
C LEU A 100 -3.64 4.58 -17.48
N GLY A 101 -3.68 3.47 -18.21
CA GLY A 101 -4.29 3.44 -19.54
C GLY A 101 -3.35 3.86 -20.65
N SER A 102 -3.83 3.71 -21.89
CA SER A 102 -3.14 4.20 -23.09
C SER A 102 -2.97 5.73 -23.00
N SER A 103 -2.01 6.27 -23.75
CA SER A 103 -1.80 7.73 -23.72
C SER A 103 -3.06 8.51 -24.05
N ALA A 104 -3.87 8.02 -24.99
CA ALA A 104 -5.09 8.68 -25.43
C ALA A 104 -6.23 8.65 -24.40
N LYS A 105 -6.29 7.61 -23.56
CA LYS A 105 -7.37 7.43 -22.57
C LYS A 105 -6.98 7.82 -21.15
N ARG A 106 -5.69 8.04 -20.89
CA ARG A 106 -5.16 8.33 -19.55
C ARG A 106 -5.87 9.48 -18.83
N PRO A 107 -6.14 10.65 -19.44
CA PRO A 107 -6.83 11.74 -18.74
C PRO A 107 -8.25 11.36 -18.33
N SER A 108 -8.99 10.74 -19.25
CA SER A 108 -10.34 10.23 -19.00
C SER A 108 -10.35 9.18 -17.89
N TYR A 109 -9.32 8.33 -17.85
CA TYR A 109 -9.21 7.30 -16.83
C TYR A 109 -8.92 7.87 -15.45
N VAL A 110 -7.98 8.82 -15.32
CA VAL A 110 -7.69 9.49 -14.05
C VAL A 110 -8.93 10.24 -13.52
N MET A 111 -9.67 10.89 -14.41
CA MET A 111 -10.94 11.53 -14.06
C MET A 111 -11.99 10.51 -13.58
N ALA A 112 -12.12 9.37 -14.27
CA ALA A 112 -13.03 8.29 -13.87
C ALA A 112 -12.64 7.71 -12.50
N LEU A 113 -11.35 7.45 -12.25
CA LEU A 113 -10.84 6.98 -10.95
C LEU A 113 -11.15 7.97 -9.82
N THR A 114 -10.95 9.26 -10.07
CA THR A 114 -11.29 10.35 -9.12
C THR A 114 -12.77 10.31 -8.76
N ARG A 115 -13.66 10.17 -9.77
CA ARG A 115 -15.10 10.03 -9.57
C ARG A 115 -15.45 8.77 -8.77
N CYS A 116 -14.88 7.62 -9.14
CA CYS A 116 -15.11 6.33 -8.48
C CYS A 116 -14.74 6.34 -6.99
N MET A 117 -13.79 7.20 -6.59
CA MET A 117 -13.35 7.36 -5.21
C MET A 117 -14.15 8.38 -4.39
N ALA A 118 -15.09 9.11 -5.00
CA ALA A 118 -15.88 10.12 -4.32
C ALA A 118 -16.67 9.53 -3.13
N PRO A 119 -16.92 10.31 -2.06
CA PRO A 119 -17.54 9.78 -0.83
C PRO A 119 -18.95 9.22 -1.02
N THR A 120 -19.67 9.68 -2.06
CA THR A 120 -21.03 9.23 -2.39
C THR A 120 -21.06 7.90 -3.14
N ARG A 121 -19.91 7.40 -3.63
CA ARG A 121 -19.85 6.14 -4.35
C ARG A 121 -19.92 4.95 -3.40
N PHE A 122 -20.42 3.83 -3.92
CA PHE A 122 -20.48 2.56 -3.19
C PHE A 122 -19.08 2.11 -2.73
N PRO A 123 -18.96 1.54 -1.51
CA PRO A 123 -17.66 1.11 -0.96
C PRO A 123 -16.86 0.21 -1.91
N ARG A 124 -17.52 -0.75 -2.57
CA ARG A 124 -16.88 -1.64 -3.57
C ARG A 124 -16.17 -0.85 -4.66
N VAL A 125 -16.83 0.15 -5.24
CA VAL A 125 -16.30 0.98 -6.32
C VAL A 125 -15.11 1.80 -5.82
N ARG A 126 -15.24 2.43 -4.65
CA ARG A 126 -14.18 3.24 -4.03
C ARG A 126 -12.94 2.40 -3.74
N TYR A 127 -13.11 1.21 -3.17
CA TYR A 127 -12.03 0.30 -2.83
C TYR A 127 -11.39 -0.33 -4.06
N ALA A 128 -12.18 -0.70 -5.08
CA ALA A 128 -11.64 -1.17 -6.35
C ALA A 128 -10.81 -0.07 -7.03
N ALA A 129 -11.28 1.19 -7.03
CA ALA A 129 -10.52 2.31 -7.58
C ALA A 129 -9.20 2.55 -6.81
N LEU A 130 -9.23 2.55 -5.47
CA LEU A 130 -8.01 2.64 -4.64
C LEU A 130 -7.03 1.51 -4.95
N ARG A 131 -7.53 0.27 -5.09
CA ARG A 131 -6.71 -0.89 -5.44
C ARG A 131 -6.04 -0.68 -6.80
N VAL A 132 -6.76 -0.23 -7.82
CA VAL A 132 -6.18 0.00 -9.16
C VAL A 132 -5.12 1.09 -9.13
N VAL A 133 -5.38 2.21 -8.46
CA VAL A 133 -4.38 3.28 -8.31
C VAL A 133 -3.15 2.77 -7.55
N SER A 134 -3.35 1.94 -6.53
CA SER A 134 -2.25 1.27 -5.82
C SER A 134 -1.46 0.33 -6.74
N GLU A 135 -2.08 -0.34 -7.72
CA GLU A 135 -1.33 -1.14 -8.70
C GLU A 135 -0.57 -0.29 -9.73
N ALA A 136 -1.10 0.87 -10.12
CA ALA A 136 -0.46 1.83 -11.01
C ALA A 136 0.64 2.71 -10.34
N ARG A 137 0.97 2.45 -9.07
CA ARG A 137 1.85 3.29 -8.24
C ARG A 137 3.25 3.53 -8.81
N GLU A 138 3.85 2.53 -9.46
CA GLU A 138 5.20 2.68 -10.04
C GLU A 138 5.17 3.59 -11.27
N GLU A 139 4.15 3.45 -12.13
CA GLU A 139 3.96 4.38 -13.25
C GLU A 139 3.76 5.81 -12.72
N LEU A 140 2.88 5.98 -11.71
CA LEU A 140 2.63 7.27 -11.07
C LEU A 140 3.92 7.90 -10.49
N ALA A 141 4.72 7.12 -9.77
CA ALA A 141 5.95 7.60 -9.13
C ALA A 141 7.07 7.90 -10.15
N SER A 142 7.16 7.13 -11.24
CA SER A 142 8.21 7.28 -12.26
C SER A 142 8.11 8.56 -13.09
N LYS A 143 6.93 9.17 -13.14
CA LYS A 143 6.67 10.31 -14.00
C LYS A 143 7.04 11.60 -13.28
N THR A 144 7.97 12.35 -13.88
CA THR A 144 8.38 13.69 -13.40
C THR A 144 7.98 14.72 -14.46
N ASN A 145 7.57 15.91 -14.01
CA ASN A 145 7.30 17.06 -14.87
C ASN A 145 8.43 17.45 -15.85
N SER A 146 9.66 16.99 -15.61
CA SER A 146 10.85 17.27 -16.45
C SER A 146 10.75 16.72 -17.87
N ASP A 147 9.98 15.66 -18.09
CA ASP A 147 9.65 15.17 -19.42
C ASP A 147 8.24 15.65 -19.75
N SER A 148 8.13 16.89 -20.22
CA SER A 148 6.87 17.59 -20.55
C SER A 148 6.01 16.90 -21.64
N ALA A 149 6.38 15.71 -22.07
CA ALA A 149 5.64 14.83 -22.98
C ALA A 149 5.15 13.53 -22.31
N SER A 150 5.48 13.26 -21.04
CA SER A 150 5.33 11.93 -20.42
C SER A 150 4.00 11.70 -19.68
N LEU A 151 3.37 12.77 -19.20
CA LEU A 151 2.01 12.77 -18.67
C LEU A 151 1.17 13.67 -19.55
N ASP A 152 0.42 13.08 -20.47
CA ASP A 152 -0.70 13.76 -21.15
C ASP A 152 -1.84 14.14 -20.16
N VAL A 153 -1.54 14.21 -18.86
CA VAL A 153 -2.47 14.42 -17.74
C VAL A 153 -2.10 15.72 -17.07
N ASP A 154 -3.06 16.64 -17.03
CA ASP A 154 -2.92 17.93 -16.35
C ASP A 154 -2.64 17.75 -14.84
N GLU A 155 -1.80 18.62 -14.27
CA GLU A 155 -1.50 18.66 -12.83
C GLU A 155 -2.77 18.75 -11.99
N THR A 156 -3.80 19.45 -12.50
CA THR A 156 -5.10 19.58 -11.83
C THR A 156 -5.79 18.23 -11.64
N LEU A 157 -5.62 17.29 -12.57
CA LEU A 157 -6.19 15.94 -12.48
C LEU A 157 -5.43 15.10 -11.45
N LEU A 158 -4.10 15.23 -11.36
CA LEU A 158 -3.30 14.53 -10.37
C LEU A 158 -3.55 15.06 -8.96
N ASP A 159 -3.74 16.37 -8.81
CA ASP A 159 -4.17 16.98 -7.56
C ASP A 159 -5.57 16.47 -7.16
N GLY A 160 -6.51 16.40 -8.11
CA GLY A 160 -7.84 15.80 -7.89
C GLY A 160 -7.76 14.34 -7.45
N LEU A 161 -6.91 13.53 -8.11
CA LEU A 161 -6.68 12.14 -7.76
C LEU A 161 -6.11 12.00 -6.34
N SER A 162 -5.15 12.84 -5.96
CA SER A 162 -4.57 12.86 -4.61
C SER A 162 -5.64 13.13 -3.55
N HIS A 163 -6.48 14.16 -3.73
CA HIS A 163 -7.57 14.44 -2.79
C HIS A 163 -8.58 13.28 -2.71
N ALA A 164 -8.91 12.66 -3.84
CA ALA A 164 -9.82 11.52 -3.89
C ALA A 164 -9.27 10.32 -3.12
N LEU A 165 -7.98 10.02 -3.27
CA LEU A 165 -7.31 8.94 -2.53
C LEU A 165 -7.42 9.10 -1.02
N LEU A 166 -7.20 10.31 -0.50
CA LEU A 166 -7.33 10.58 0.93
C LEU A 166 -8.78 10.35 1.41
N THR A 167 -9.74 10.74 0.59
CA THR A 167 -11.18 10.61 0.88
C THR A 167 -11.63 9.14 0.98
N VAL A 168 -10.95 8.21 0.30
CA VAL A 168 -11.26 6.77 0.42
C VAL A 168 -10.90 6.22 1.80
N VAL A 169 -9.75 6.62 2.34
CA VAL A 169 -9.22 6.08 3.62
C VAL A 169 -9.57 6.91 4.84
N CYS A 170 -9.97 8.18 4.65
CA CYS A 170 -10.46 9.07 5.68
C CYS A 170 -11.94 9.41 5.41
N PRO A 171 -12.87 8.45 5.55
CA PRO A 171 -14.29 8.79 5.47
C PRO A 171 -14.63 9.79 6.58
N ASN A 172 -15.24 10.92 6.21
CA ASN A 172 -15.64 11.97 7.15
C ASN A 172 -16.36 11.35 8.36
N HIS A 173 -15.82 11.55 9.55
CA HIS A 173 -16.41 11.08 10.82
C HIS A 173 -17.83 11.64 11.06
N ASP A 174 -18.25 12.66 10.31
CA ASP A 174 -19.56 13.29 10.40
C ASP A 174 -20.68 12.54 9.65
N GLN A 175 -20.37 11.48 8.90
CA GLN A 175 -21.41 10.61 8.37
C GLN A 175 -21.94 9.69 9.47
N THR A 176 -23.01 10.15 10.14
CA THR A 176 -23.98 9.29 10.83
C THR A 176 -24.65 8.38 9.81
N THR A 177 -23.96 7.33 9.35
CA THR A 177 -24.54 6.34 8.45
C THR A 177 -24.60 4.98 9.13
N GLN A 178 -25.86 4.60 9.33
CA GLN A 178 -26.48 3.45 9.95
C GLN A 178 -26.16 2.09 9.28
N ASP A 179 -25.02 1.96 8.60
CA ASP A 179 -24.63 0.76 7.82
C ASP A 179 -23.22 0.23 8.18
N SER A 180 -22.77 0.49 9.43
CA SER A 180 -21.47 0.03 9.95
C SER A 180 -21.44 -1.48 10.22
N THR A 181 -21.54 -2.26 9.15
CA THR A 181 -20.97 -3.60 8.97
C THR A 181 -19.77 -3.56 8.02
N SER A 182 -19.13 -2.40 7.85
CA SER A 182 -17.77 -2.37 7.30
C SER A 182 -16.86 -3.07 8.30
N ASP A 183 -16.57 -4.34 8.02
CA ASP A 183 -15.73 -5.19 8.83
C ASP A 183 -14.37 -4.50 9.07
N ALA A 184 -13.88 -4.50 10.32
CA ALA A 184 -12.59 -3.88 10.65
C ALA A 184 -11.44 -4.44 9.78
N TYR A 185 -11.64 -5.66 9.29
CA TYR A 185 -10.77 -6.30 8.30
C TYR A 185 -10.66 -5.52 6.98
N SER A 186 -11.77 -5.03 6.42
CA SER A 186 -11.78 -4.32 5.13
C SER A 186 -11.10 -2.95 5.22
N ALA A 187 -11.31 -2.23 6.33
CA ALA A 187 -10.58 -1.00 6.62
C ALA A 187 -9.07 -1.24 6.75
N GLY A 188 -8.66 -2.35 7.38
CA GLY A 188 -7.25 -2.76 7.46
C GLY A 188 -6.62 -3.05 6.11
N MET A 189 -7.34 -3.70 5.19
CA MET A 189 -6.84 -3.94 3.83
C MET A 189 -6.69 -2.65 3.03
N ALA A 190 -7.68 -1.74 3.08
CA ALA A 190 -7.60 -0.46 2.40
C ALA A 190 -6.38 0.36 2.87
N ASN A 191 -6.13 0.41 4.18
CA ASN A 191 -4.97 1.08 4.75
C ASN A 191 -3.64 0.51 4.26
N CYS A 192 -3.52 -0.81 4.13
CA CYS A 192 -2.32 -1.47 3.59
C CYS A 192 -2.02 -1.00 2.15
N HIS A 193 -3.02 -1.03 1.26
CA HIS A 193 -2.84 -0.60 -0.14
C HIS A 193 -2.56 0.90 -0.26
N TYR A 194 -3.17 1.70 0.60
CA TYR A 194 -2.91 3.13 0.71
C TYR A 194 -1.48 3.41 1.18
N LEU A 195 -1.03 2.82 2.28
CA LEU A 195 0.34 3.03 2.78
C LEU A 195 1.39 2.60 1.76
N ARG A 196 1.17 1.47 1.07
CA ARG A 196 2.04 1.02 -0.04
C ARG A 196 2.11 2.04 -1.17
N LEU A 197 0.96 2.62 -1.55
CA LEU A 197 0.88 3.68 -2.57
C LEU A 197 1.66 4.93 -2.11
N ILE A 198 1.36 5.46 -0.92
CA ILE A 198 2.01 6.67 -0.39
C ILE A 198 3.52 6.48 -0.28
N PHE A 199 3.98 5.36 0.27
CA PHE A 199 5.41 5.04 0.37
C PHE A 199 6.11 5.03 -1.00
N THR A 200 5.42 4.56 -2.04
CA THR A 200 5.98 4.54 -3.40
C THR A 200 6.01 5.93 -4.02
N LEU A 201 4.92 6.69 -3.92
CA LEU A 201 4.81 8.04 -4.47
C LEU A 201 5.81 9.01 -3.84
N GLN A 202 6.14 8.85 -2.56
CA GLN A 202 7.14 9.66 -1.86
C GLN A 202 8.59 9.50 -2.37
N LYS A 203 8.84 8.66 -3.38
CA LYS A 203 10.15 8.60 -4.05
C LYS A 203 10.33 9.72 -5.07
N ASN A 204 9.26 10.43 -5.40
CA ASN A 204 9.21 11.50 -6.38
C ASN A 204 8.90 12.82 -5.66
N ASP A 205 9.76 13.82 -5.84
CA ASP A 205 9.68 15.09 -5.10
C ASP A 205 8.37 15.86 -5.38
N GLU A 206 7.88 15.82 -6.61
CA GLU A 206 6.62 16.46 -7.00
C GLU A 206 5.43 15.78 -6.31
N TRP A 207 5.43 14.45 -6.25
CA TRP A 207 4.46 13.70 -5.47
C TRP A 207 4.62 13.97 -3.97
N CYS A 208 5.83 14.09 -3.44
CA CYS A 208 6.03 14.48 -2.03
C CYS A 208 5.34 15.81 -1.71
N GLU A 209 5.54 16.83 -2.55
CA GLU A 209 4.87 18.13 -2.39
C GLU A 209 3.35 18.03 -2.50
N ARG A 210 2.86 17.28 -3.50
CA ARG A 210 1.43 17.04 -3.70
C ARG A 210 0.80 16.35 -2.49
N LEU A 211 1.44 15.29 -1.99
CA LEU A 211 0.99 14.52 -0.83
C LEU A 211 0.98 15.34 0.46
N ALA A 212 1.92 16.26 0.62
CA ALA A 212 1.94 17.21 1.72
C ALA A 212 0.76 18.19 1.61
N ARG A 213 0.55 18.78 0.43
CA ARG A 213 -0.49 19.78 0.15
C ARG A 213 -1.90 19.25 0.37
N SER A 214 -2.19 18.03 -0.09
CA SER A 214 -3.50 17.39 0.08
C SER A 214 -3.69 16.71 1.44
N GLY A 215 -2.69 16.77 2.33
CA GLY A 215 -2.83 16.35 3.73
C GLY A 215 -2.57 14.87 4.02
N HIS A 216 -2.05 14.09 3.06
CA HIS A 216 -1.73 12.68 3.29
C HIS A 216 -0.69 12.48 4.39
N LEU A 217 0.34 13.33 4.43
CA LEU A 217 1.39 13.24 5.46
C LEU A 217 0.82 13.49 6.86
N ARG A 218 -0.07 14.48 6.99
CA ARG A 218 -0.80 14.75 8.24
C ARG A 218 -1.69 13.57 8.64
N TRP A 219 -2.36 12.94 7.68
CA TRP A 219 -3.15 11.73 7.92
C TRP A 219 -2.28 10.56 8.40
N CYS A 220 -1.10 10.36 7.80
CA CYS A 220 -0.15 9.33 8.22
C CYS A 220 0.37 9.51 9.65
N ILE A 221 0.45 10.75 10.14
CA ILE A 221 0.85 11.06 11.53
C ILE A 221 -0.34 11.05 12.49
N SER A 222 -1.58 11.04 11.98
CA SER A 222 -2.79 11.07 12.82
C SER A 222 -2.87 9.85 13.74
N SER A 223 -3.38 10.05 14.95
CA SER A 223 -3.59 8.94 15.89
C SER A 223 -4.53 7.87 15.31
N SER A 224 -5.52 8.26 14.50
CA SER A 224 -6.49 7.33 13.89
C SER A 224 -5.80 6.30 12.98
N LEU A 225 -4.99 6.74 12.01
CA LEU A 225 -4.27 5.80 11.14
C LEU A 225 -3.21 5.03 11.92
N TYR A 226 -2.49 5.72 12.81
CA TYR A 226 -1.43 5.13 13.61
C TYR A 226 -1.95 3.96 14.49
N ASP A 227 -3.04 4.16 15.22
CA ASP A 227 -3.62 3.13 16.09
C ASP A 227 -4.13 1.93 15.27
N ASN A 228 -4.73 2.19 14.10
CA ASN A 228 -5.16 1.14 13.16
C ASN A 228 -3.96 0.31 12.65
N VAL A 229 -2.85 0.96 12.29
CA VAL A 229 -1.63 0.29 11.81
C VAL A 229 -0.96 -0.53 12.92
N LEU A 230 -0.96 -0.02 14.15
CA LEU A 230 -0.47 -0.77 15.30
C LEU A 230 -1.31 -2.01 15.60
N ALA A 231 -2.63 -1.88 15.51
CA ALA A 231 -3.57 -2.99 15.74
C ALA A 231 -3.54 -4.04 14.61
N SER A 232 -3.16 -3.65 13.39
CA SER A 232 -3.06 -4.58 12.27
C SER A 232 -2.10 -5.75 12.59
N PRO A 233 -2.43 -7.00 12.24
CA PRO A 233 -1.51 -8.12 12.39
C PRO A 233 -0.41 -8.12 11.32
N LYS A 234 -0.48 -7.23 10.32
CA LYS A 234 0.45 -7.22 9.19
C LYS A 234 1.74 -6.47 9.54
N PHE A 235 2.86 -7.08 9.16
CA PHE A 235 4.17 -6.46 9.24
C PHE A 235 4.28 -5.27 8.28
N VAL A 236 3.89 -5.49 7.02
CA VAL A 236 4.03 -4.50 5.93
C VAL A 236 3.39 -3.15 6.22
N ASP A 237 2.24 -3.12 6.90
CA ASP A 237 1.56 -1.86 7.25
C ASP A 237 2.47 -0.97 8.12
N LYS A 238 3.11 -1.56 9.13
CA LYS A 238 4.01 -0.84 10.05
C LYS A 238 5.29 -0.44 9.36
N THR A 239 5.80 -1.30 8.48
CA THR A 239 7.02 -1.07 7.72
C THR A 239 6.84 0.07 6.71
N TYR A 240 5.72 0.09 5.98
CA TYR A 240 5.40 1.22 5.09
C TYR A 240 5.19 2.50 5.87
N LEU A 241 4.45 2.47 7.00
CA LEU A 241 4.26 3.65 7.82
C LEU A 241 5.60 4.19 8.36
N ALA A 242 6.47 3.32 8.86
CA ALA A 242 7.82 3.70 9.30
C ALA A 242 8.63 4.33 8.16
N GLY A 243 8.59 3.74 6.97
CA GLY A 243 9.25 4.29 5.80
C GLY A 243 8.70 5.65 5.35
N ILE A 244 7.39 5.86 5.46
CA ILE A 244 6.74 7.15 5.19
C ILE A 244 7.22 8.18 6.20
N LEU A 245 7.19 7.86 7.50
CA LEU A 245 7.60 8.75 8.57
C LEU A 245 9.09 9.12 8.50
N LEU A 246 9.95 8.18 8.10
CA LEU A 246 11.39 8.44 7.88
C LEU A 246 11.64 9.54 6.85
N ARG A 247 10.77 9.68 5.85
CA ARG A 247 10.89 10.67 4.77
C ARG A 247 10.21 12.00 5.09
N ILE A 248 9.41 12.07 6.15
CA ILE A 248 8.85 13.34 6.62
C ILE A 248 9.95 14.07 7.38
N ASP A 249 10.25 15.30 7.00
CA ASP A 249 11.25 16.13 7.67
C ASP A 249 10.89 16.30 9.16
N PRO A 250 11.69 15.74 10.09
CA PRO A 250 11.42 15.86 11.52
C PRO A 250 11.72 17.26 12.07
N SER A 251 12.30 18.16 11.26
CA SER A 251 12.57 19.56 11.65
C SER A 251 11.34 20.47 11.57
N SER A 252 10.20 19.97 11.09
CA SER A 252 8.96 20.74 11.05
C SER A 252 8.46 20.98 12.49
N ASN A 253 8.22 22.26 12.82
CA ASN A 253 7.87 22.73 14.17
C ASN A 253 6.51 22.22 14.72
N ASP A 254 5.83 21.33 13.99
CA ASP A 254 4.46 20.88 14.30
C ASP A 254 4.40 19.63 15.18
N ILE A 255 5.55 19.06 15.57
CA ILE A 255 5.64 17.80 16.30
C ILE A 255 6.40 18.01 17.61
N SER A 256 5.72 17.79 18.74
CA SER A 256 6.39 17.75 20.04
C SER A 256 7.40 16.59 20.06
N PRO A 257 8.71 16.83 20.33
CA PRO A 257 9.75 15.82 20.19
C PRO A 257 9.50 14.56 21.02
N ASP A 258 9.06 14.72 22.27
CA ASP A 258 8.99 13.61 23.23
C ASP A 258 7.83 12.64 22.95
N SER A 259 6.64 13.15 22.60
CA SER A 259 5.47 12.29 22.34
C SER A 259 5.52 11.63 20.96
N ALA A 260 6.20 12.25 20.00
CA ALA A 260 6.45 11.66 18.70
C ALA A 260 7.51 10.56 18.76
N GLN A 261 8.57 10.77 19.54
CA GLN A 261 9.60 9.76 19.73
C GLN A 261 9.06 8.49 20.40
N GLU A 262 8.18 8.61 21.40
CA GLU A 262 7.52 7.44 22.03
C GLU A 262 6.61 6.68 21.04
N LYS A 263 5.86 7.41 20.21
CA LYS A 263 5.05 6.81 19.14
C LYS A 263 5.94 6.09 18.13
N TRP A 264 6.98 6.75 17.63
CA TRP A 264 7.89 6.12 16.67
C TRP A 264 8.54 4.87 17.25
N TRP A 265 9.00 4.93 18.50
CA TRP A 265 9.56 3.77 19.18
C TRP A 265 8.57 2.61 19.30
N THR A 266 7.32 2.91 19.66
CA THR A 266 6.25 1.90 19.72
C THR A 266 5.99 1.26 18.36
N LEU A 267 5.95 2.06 17.29
CA LEU A 267 5.80 1.56 15.92
C LEU A 267 6.96 0.64 15.53
N LEU A 268 8.20 1.04 15.82
CA LEU A 268 9.40 0.24 15.53
C LEU A 268 9.36 -1.10 16.27
N GLN A 269 9.10 -1.09 17.58
CA GLN A 269 8.99 -2.31 18.38
C GLN A 269 7.90 -3.25 17.85
N ARG A 270 6.75 -2.70 17.46
CA ARG A 270 5.63 -3.48 16.91
C ARG A 270 5.92 -4.02 15.51
N ALA A 271 6.63 -3.25 14.68
CA ALA A 271 7.06 -3.70 13.35
C ALA A 271 7.97 -4.94 13.50
N TRP A 272 9.05 -4.81 14.27
CA TRP A 272 9.99 -5.90 14.47
C TRP A 272 9.38 -7.09 15.23
N GLY A 273 8.49 -6.83 16.20
CA GLY A 273 7.84 -7.87 17.00
C GLY A 273 6.70 -8.61 16.32
N THR A 274 6.41 -8.35 15.04
CA THR A 274 5.33 -9.01 14.32
C THR A 274 5.76 -10.41 13.84
N PRO A 275 5.14 -11.50 14.32
CA PRO A 275 5.61 -12.87 14.08
C PRO A 275 5.38 -13.39 12.65
N TYR A 276 4.63 -12.67 11.80
CA TYR A 276 4.24 -13.08 10.44
C TYR A 276 5.06 -12.39 9.34
N LEU A 277 6.33 -12.10 9.61
CA LEU A 277 7.22 -11.40 8.70
C LEU A 277 7.25 -12.01 7.28
N TYR A 278 7.16 -13.34 7.14
CA TYR A 278 7.23 -14.00 5.84
C TYR A 278 6.32 -15.24 5.79
N SER A 279 5.04 -15.03 5.51
CA SER A 279 4.19 -16.12 5.01
C SER A 279 4.53 -16.36 3.52
N PRO A 280 4.57 -17.61 3.03
CA PRO A 280 4.86 -17.93 1.62
C PRO A 280 3.92 -17.25 0.60
N LYS A 281 2.83 -16.63 1.06
CA LYS A 281 1.87 -15.84 0.27
C LYS A 281 2.36 -14.42 -0.06
N PHE A 282 3.44 -13.92 0.55
CA PHE A 282 3.99 -12.57 0.32
C PHE A 282 4.88 -12.43 -0.94
N ARG A 283 5.00 -13.47 -1.76
CA ARG A 283 5.85 -13.51 -2.96
C ARG A 283 5.55 -12.43 -4.02
N VAL A 284 4.37 -11.82 -4.01
CA VAL A 284 3.95 -10.83 -5.01
C VAL A 284 4.37 -9.39 -4.64
N GLU A 285 4.78 -9.14 -3.38
CA GLU A 285 5.11 -7.79 -2.88
C GLU A 285 6.59 -7.64 -2.49
N GLN A 286 7.44 -8.59 -2.93
CA GLN A 286 8.78 -8.80 -2.37
C GLN A 286 9.72 -7.60 -2.56
N GLU A 287 9.71 -6.94 -3.72
CA GLU A 287 10.64 -5.83 -4.01
C GLU A 287 10.39 -4.59 -3.15
N GLN A 288 9.14 -4.14 -3.04
CA GLN A 288 8.80 -2.97 -2.22
C GLN A 288 8.85 -3.27 -0.73
N SER A 289 8.53 -4.51 -0.33
CA SER A 289 8.70 -4.95 1.05
C SER A 289 10.17 -4.92 1.48
N ILE A 290 11.09 -5.23 0.56
CA ILE A 290 12.54 -5.11 0.79
C ILE A 290 12.94 -3.65 1.01
N GLU A 291 12.47 -2.72 0.17
CA GLU A 291 12.80 -1.31 0.33
C GLU A 291 12.22 -0.73 1.62
N ALA A 292 10.96 -1.04 1.93
CA ALA A 292 10.31 -0.63 3.17
C ALA A 292 11.06 -1.19 4.39
N LEU A 293 11.55 -2.43 4.33
CA LEU A 293 12.38 -3.03 5.38
C LEU A 293 13.70 -2.27 5.57
N ARG A 294 14.37 -1.83 4.49
CA ARG A 294 15.57 -0.99 4.60
C ARG A 294 15.27 0.36 5.24
N ALA A 295 14.12 0.95 4.91
CA ALA A 295 13.65 2.17 5.58
C ALA A 295 13.40 1.92 7.07
N LEU A 296 12.78 0.80 7.45
CA LEU A 296 12.59 0.40 8.84
C LEU A 296 13.92 0.25 9.59
N VAL A 297 14.93 -0.38 8.98
CA VAL A 297 16.29 -0.48 9.55
C VAL A 297 16.87 0.90 9.81
N THR A 298 16.80 1.80 8.82
CA THR A 298 17.33 3.16 8.92
C THR A 298 16.63 3.95 10.02
N MET A 299 15.30 3.93 10.04
CA MET A 299 14.51 4.59 11.07
C MET A 299 14.81 4.03 12.47
N THR A 300 15.00 2.71 12.58
CA THR A 300 15.36 2.08 13.85
C THR A 300 16.68 2.62 14.37
N ARG A 301 17.72 2.69 13.54
CA ARG A 301 19.04 3.23 13.92
C ARG A 301 18.96 4.67 14.39
N GLN A 302 18.22 5.52 13.68
CA GLN A 302 18.08 6.94 13.99
C GLN A 302 17.32 7.19 15.31
N ASN A 303 16.50 6.23 15.75
CA ASN A 303 15.65 6.35 16.93
C ASN A 303 16.10 5.43 18.07
N LEU A 304 17.32 4.88 18.02
CA LEU A 304 17.83 4.10 19.15
C LEU A 304 17.97 5.01 20.37
N PRO A 305 17.42 4.61 21.53
CA PRO A 305 17.61 5.35 22.77
C PRO A 305 19.08 5.34 23.20
N ASP A 306 19.49 6.35 23.98
CA ASP A 306 20.86 6.45 24.51
C ASP A 306 21.22 5.16 25.28
N PRO A 307 22.30 4.47 24.87
CA PRO A 307 22.71 3.21 25.49
C PRO A 307 23.11 3.34 26.96
N ASN A 308 23.40 4.56 27.44
CA ASN A 308 23.76 4.80 28.85
C ASN A 308 22.55 4.85 29.79
N ASN A 309 21.32 4.78 29.26
CA ASN A 309 20.10 4.70 30.06
C ASN A 309 19.73 3.23 30.34
N THR A 310 19.72 2.82 31.60
CA THR A 310 19.43 1.43 32.00
C THR A 310 18.03 0.96 31.59
N VAL A 311 17.03 1.86 31.55
CA VAL A 311 15.69 1.54 31.04
C VAL A 311 15.71 1.32 29.53
N ALA A 312 16.61 2.00 28.81
CA ALA A 312 16.80 1.82 27.38
C ALA A 312 17.42 0.45 27.05
N SER A 313 18.34 -0.07 27.87
CA SER A 313 19.00 -1.35 27.59
C SER A 313 18.04 -2.54 27.51
N ALA A 314 17.13 -2.69 28.48
CA ALA A 314 16.17 -3.80 28.47
C ALA A 314 15.27 -3.76 27.21
N GLN A 315 14.93 -2.56 26.75
CA GLN A 315 14.17 -2.36 25.51
C GLN A 315 15.01 -2.68 24.27
N LEU A 316 16.29 -2.28 24.25
CA LEU A 316 17.24 -2.62 23.18
C LEU A 316 17.48 -4.12 23.07
N ALA A 317 17.64 -4.84 24.18
CA ALA A 317 17.79 -6.29 24.20
C ALA A 317 16.55 -7.02 23.66
N LYS A 318 15.36 -6.54 24.02
CA LYS A 318 14.09 -7.04 23.47
C LYS A 318 14.00 -6.79 21.97
N LEU A 319 14.35 -5.59 21.52
CA LEU A 319 14.39 -5.24 20.10
C LEU A 319 15.40 -6.11 19.34
N ALA A 320 16.59 -6.35 19.89
CA ALA A 320 17.60 -7.25 19.30
C ALA A 320 17.05 -8.64 19.06
N THR A 321 16.23 -9.17 19.99
CA THR A 321 15.59 -10.48 19.85
C THR A 321 14.59 -10.49 18.68
N TYR A 322 13.83 -9.41 18.50
CA TYR A 322 12.90 -9.26 17.37
C TYR A 322 13.62 -9.14 16.03
N VAL A 323 14.66 -8.30 15.96
CA VAL A 323 15.49 -8.13 14.75
C VAL A 323 16.19 -9.45 14.41
N HIS A 324 16.69 -10.19 15.40
CA HIS A 324 17.26 -11.52 15.19
C HIS A 324 16.25 -12.49 14.58
N SER A 325 15.02 -12.52 15.11
CA SER A 325 13.96 -13.39 14.58
C SER A 325 13.62 -13.03 13.12
N ALA A 326 13.54 -11.74 12.81
CA ALA A 326 13.31 -11.28 11.44
C ALA A 326 14.46 -11.68 10.49
N LEU A 327 15.70 -11.56 10.96
CA LEU A 327 16.89 -11.96 10.22
C LEU A 327 16.93 -13.46 9.93
N GLN A 328 16.54 -14.32 10.88
CA GLN A 328 16.45 -15.76 10.64
C GLN A 328 15.42 -16.08 9.55
N ASN A 329 14.22 -15.49 9.63
CA ASN A 329 13.19 -15.68 8.60
C ASN A 329 13.67 -15.21 7.21
N LEU A 330 14.38 -14.09 7.13
CA LEU A 330 14.96 -13.61 5.87
C LEU A 330 15.99 -14.57 5.29
N LYS A 331 16.85 -15.16 6.12
CA LYS A 331 17.84 -16.16 5.72
C LYS A 331 17.18 -17.48 5.26
N GLU A 332 16.09 -17.88 5.90
CA GLU A 332 15.29 -19.02 5.48
C GLU A 332 14.67 -18.80 4.09
N GLU A 333 14.06 -17.64 3.85
CA GLU A 333 13.51 -17.26 2.55
C GLU A 333 14.61 -17.18 1.47
N GLN A 334 15.76 -16.58 1.79
CA GLN A 334 16.93 -16.55 0.90
C GLN A 334 17.39 -17.97 0.51
N THR A 335 17.33 -18.92 1.44
CA THR A 335 17.68 -20.32 1.19
C THR A 335 16.63 -21.01 0.30
N PHE A 336 15.35 -20.72 0.51
CA PHE A 336 14.25 -21.26 -0.31
C PHE A 336 14.27 -20.71 -1.75
N LEU A 337 14.60 -19.42 -1.90
CA LEU A 337 14.58 -18.70 -3.18
C LEU A 337 15.91 -18.75 -3.94
N ARG A 338 16.92 -19.43 -3.40
CA ARG A 338 18.28 -19.54 -3.96
C ARG A 338 18.41 -19.89 -5.46
N PRO A 339 17.45 -20.57 -6.12
CA PRO A 339 17.50 -20.71 -7.59
C PRO A 339 17.36 -19.37 -8.36
N GLN A 340 16.85 -18.31 -7.72
CA GLN A 340 16.73 -16.96 -8.25
C GLN A 340 17.63 -16.04 -7.44
N ALA A 341 18.81 -15.68 -7.98
CA ALA A 341 19.69 -14.72 -7.32
C ALA A 341 19.03 -13.33 -7.33
N ASP A 342 18.47 -12.92 -6.20
CA ASP A 342 17.93 -11.56 -6.00
C ASP A 342 18.91 -10.75 -5.14
N ALA A 343 19.75 -9.95 -5.80
CA ALA A 343 20.71 -9.06 -5.14
C ALA A 343 20.03 -8.10 -4.14
N ARG A 344 18.75 -7.75 -4.34
CA ARG A 344 18.03 -6.86 -3.42
C ARG A 344 17.71 -7.55 -2.11
N LEU A 345 17.39 -8.84 -2.14
CA LEU A 345 17.17 -9.66 -0.95
C LEU A 345 18.48 -9.83 -0.17
N ASP A 346 19.59 -10.08 -0.86
CA ASP A 346 20.91 -10.20 -0.23
C ASP A 346 21.31 -8.92 0.52
N ASP A 347 21.17 -7.77 -0.13
CA ASP A 347 21.36 -6.46 0.49
C ASP A 347 20.44 -6.24 1.71
N ALA A 348 19.18 -6.69 1.65
CA ALA A 348 18.23 -6.55 2.75
C ALA A 348 18.66 -7.39 3.97
N VAL A 349 19.10 -8.63 3.72
CA VAL A 349 19.68 -9.51 4.74
C VAL A 349 20.89 -8.83 5.39
N LEU A 350 21.78 -8.22 4.61
CA LEU A 350 22.95 -7.50 5.12
C LEU A 350 22.55 -6.28 5.96
N ALA A 351 21.54 -5.51 5.52
CA ALA A 351 21.06 -4.35 6.28
C ALA A 351 20.50 -4.75 7.66
N VAL A 352 19.67 -5.80 7.71
CA VAL A 352 19.10 -6.31 8.97
C VAL A 352 20.17 -6.95 9.85
N GLN A 353 21.13 -7.67 9.26
CA GLN A 353 22.28 -8.22 9.99
C GLN A 353 23.07 -7.11 10.66
N GLY A 354 23.40 -6.03 9.95
CA GLY A 354 24.12 -4.90 10.52
C GLY A 354 23.35 -4.27 11.70
N LEU A 355 22.02 -4.12 11.60
CA LEU A 355 21.22 -3.61 12.72
C LEU A 355 21.26 -4.56 13.92
N TYR A 356 21.20 -5.87 13.69
CA TYR A 356 21.31 -6.86 14.77
C TYR A 356 22.67 -6.79 15.46
N ASP A 357 23.75 -6.62 14.70
CA ASP A 357 25.10 -6.52 15.24
C ASP A 357 25.26 -5.23 16.08
N ASP A 358 24.72 -4.11 15.59
CA ASP A 358 24.67 -2.84 16.32
C ASP A 358 23.95 -3.03 17.67
N LEU A 359 22.74 -3.60 17.64
CA LEU A 359 21.92 -3.85 18.84
C LEU A 359 22.58 -4.82 19.83
N SER A 360 23.23 -5.87 19.32
CA SER A 360 23.92 -6.87 20.15
C SER A 360 25.14 -6.29 20.85
N SER A 361 25.83 -5.35 20.20
CA SER A 361 27.00 -4.68 20.77
C SER A 361 26.64 -3.85 22.01
N TYR A 362 25.47 -3.19 22.01
CA TYR A 362 24.98 -2.44 23.17
C TYR A 362 24.74 -3.35 24.38
N ALA A 363 24.09 -4.49 24.17
CA ALA A 363 23.85 -5.48 25.24
C ALA A 363 25.15 -6.06 25.82
N ALA A 364 26.18 -6.24 24.99
CA ALA A 364 27.49 -6.73 25.45
C ALA A 364 28.27 -5.69 26.27
N SER A 365 28.02 -4.38 26.05
CA SER A 365 28.75 -3.30 26.70
C SER A 365 28.36 -3.10 28.17
N GLU A 366 27.10 -3.38 28.54
CA GLU A 366 26.64 -3.31 29.93
C GLU A 366 27.31 -4.33 30.85
N HIS A 367 27.72 -5.49 30.33
CA HIS A 367 28.38 -6.53 31.14
C HIS A 367 29.85 -6.22 31.45
N ARG A 368 30.44 -5.17 30.87
CA ARG A 368 31.82 -4.75 31.16
C ARG A 368 31.93 -3.65 32.22
N GLN A 369 30.83 -3.02 32.63
CA GLN A 369 30.86 -1.91 33.58
C GLN A 369 30.55 -2.30 35.03
N THR A 370 30.38 -3.58 35.35
CA THR A 370 30.39 -4.02 36.75
C THR A 370 31.79 -3.73 37.33
N PRO A 371 31.95 -2.80 38.28
CA PRO A 371 33.24 -2.58 38.91
C PRO A 371 33.57 -3.88 39.65
N GLN A 372 34.58 -4.59 39.17
CA GLN A 372 35.19 -5.66 39.92
C GLN A 372 35.69 -5.01 41.21
N GLY A 373 35.01 -5.32 42.32
CA GLY A 373 35.28 -4.77 43.63
C GLY A 373 36.76 -4.84 43.92
N ASP A 374 37.33 -3.67 44.18
CA ASP A 374 38.68 -3.54 44.71
C ASP A 374 38.61 -4.04 46.16
N ASP A 375 38.71 -5.36 46.33
CA ASP A 375 38.94 -6.01 47.63
C ASP A 375 40.39 -5.68 48.04
N GLY A 376 40.57 -4.42 48.43
CA GLY A 376 41.74 -3.95 49.16
C GLY A 376 41.77 -4.63 50.52
N HIS A 377 42.51 -5.74 50.58
CA HIS A 377 43.06 -6.32 51.79
C HIS A 377 43.60 -5.22 52.72
N LEU A 378 42.93 -5.00 53.86
CA LEU A 378 43.53 -4.38 55.03
C LEU A 378 43.80 -5.48 56.06
N GLU A 379 45.02 -6.02 56.01
CA GLU A 379 45.66 -6.59 57.19
C GLU A 379 46.28 -5.44 57.99
N SER A 380 45.81 -5.23 59.22
CA SER A 380 46.58 -4.71 60.36
C SER A 380 45.88 -5.06 61.66
#